data_AF-A0A069PEK3-F1
#
_entry.id   AF-A0A069PEK3-F1
#
_cell.length_a   1.000
_cell.length_b   1.000
_cell.length_c   1.000
_cell.angle_alpha   90.00
_cell.angle_beta   90.00
_cell.angle_gamma   90.00
#
_symmetry.space_group_name_H-M   'P 1'
#
loop_
_entity.id
_entity.type
_entity.pdbx_description
1 polymer ?
#
loop_
_entity_poly.entity_id
_entity_poly.type
_entity_poly.pdbx_seq_one_letter_code
_entity_poly.pdbx_strand_id
1 'polypeptide(L)' 'MRIRVEKGLREAFVAVCQEQERRASDVLREFMQAYVERHHKGQGDLFVGQASKPTSRHRT' A
#
# COMPACT_ATOMS: atom_id res chain seq x y z
N MET A 1 -2.45 10.26 6.89
CA MET A 1 -2.39 9.36 8.06
C MET A 1 -0.94 8.93 8.29
N ARG A 2 -0.45 8.87 9.53
CA ARG A 2 0.94 8.47 9.84
C ARG A 2 0.91 7.22 10.72
N ILE A 3 1.49 6.12 10.24
CA ILE A 3 1.63 4.88 11.01
C ILE A 3 2.96 4.96 11.79
N ARG A 4 2.90 4.77 13.11
CA ARG A 4 4.09 4.69 13.96
C ARG A 4 4.49 3.22 14.10
N VAL A 5 5.78 2.96 13.97
CA VAL A 5 6.36 1.62 14.05
C VAL A 5 7.48 1.68 15.09
N GLU A 6 7.60 0.63 15.89
CA GLU A 6 8.70 0.47 16.83
C GLU A 6 10.05 0.51 16.07
N LYS A 7 11.09 1.03 16.73
CA LYS A 7 12.38 1.32 16.09
C LYS A 7 13.07 0.03 15.63
N GLY A 8 13.15 -0.97 16.50
CA GLY A 8 13.73 -2.27 16.21
C GLY A 8 12.99 -2.99 15.09
N LEU A 9 11.66 -2.98 15.11
CA LEU A 9 10.85 -3.58 14.05
C LEU A 9 11.12 -2.91 12.69
N ARG A 10 11.21 -1.57 12.65
CA ARG A 10 11.53 -0.84 11.42
C ARG A 10 12.92 -1.21 10.90
N GLU A 11 13.92 -1.30 11.79
CA GLU A 11 15.30 -1.61 11.43
C GLU A 11 15.44 -3.04 10.90
N ALA A 12 14.82 -4.01 11.57
CA ALA A 12 14.77 -5.39 11.11
C ALA A 12 14.08 -5.53 9.75
N PHE A 13 12.94 -4.85 9.56
CA PHE A 13 12.23 -4.86 8.29
C PHE A 13 13.08 -4.28 7.14
N VAL A 14 13.77 -3.16 7.37
CA VAL A 14 14.63 -2.55 6.37
C VAL A 14 15.83 -3.45 6.05
N ALA A 15 16.46 -4.08 7.05
CA ALA A 15 17.57 -5.00 6.84
C ALA A 15 17.18 -6.17 5.92
N VAL A 16 16.02 -6.80 6.17
CA VAL A 16 15.50 -7.88 5.32
C VAL A 16 15.20 -7.39 3.90
N CYS A 17 14.64 -6.19 3.75
CA CYS A 17 14.38 -5.63 2.42
C CYS A 17 15.68 -5.39 1.63
N GLN A 18 16.74 -4.92 2.30
CA GLN A 18 18.05 -4.71 1.69
C GLN A 18 18.70 -6.02 1.25
N GLU A 19 18.64 -7.06 2.08
CA GLU A 19 19.15 -8.40 1.74
C GLU A 19 18.44 -8.99 0.51
N GLN A 20 17.14 -8.70 0.36
CA GLN A 20 16.36 -9.11 -0.80
C GLN A 20 16.49 -8.16 -2.00
N GLU A 21 17.32 -7.11 -1.93
CA GLU A 21 17.48 -6.08 -2.96
C GLU A 21 16.15 -5.37 -3.32
N ARG A 22 15.22 -5.27 -2.37
CA ARG A 22 13.91 -4.65 -2.56
C ARG A 22 13.77 -3.37 -1.76
N ARG A 23 13.02 -2.40 -2.30
CA ARG A 23 12.70 -1.18 -1.55
C ARG A 23 11.66 -1.49 -0.49
N ALA A 24 11.95 -1.13 0.76
CA ALA A 24 11.04 -1.32 1.89
C ALA A 24 9.63 -0.73 1.65
N SER A 25 9.54 0.37 0.90
CA SER A 25 8.26 0.99 0.52
C SER A 25 7.38 0.09 -0.35
N ASP A 26 8.00 -0.68 -1.24
CA ASP A 26 7.29 -1.50 -2.23
C ASP A 26 6.78 -2.77 -1.54
N VAL A 27 7.65 -3.40 -0.75
CA VAL A 27 7.30 -4.54 0.13
C VAL A 27 6.17 -4.16 1.09
N LEU A 28 6.24 -2.99 1.74
CA LEU A 28 5.20 -2.54 2.66
C LEU A 28 3.86 -2.32 1.93
N ARG A 29 3.88 -1.73 0.74
CA ARG A 29 2.67 -1.49 -0.05
C ARG A 29 2.00 -2.80 -0.45
N GLU A 30 2.77 -3.75 -0.98
CA GLU A 30 2.26 -5.07 -1.35
C GLU A 30 1.68 -5.80 -0.13
N PHE A 31 2.38 -5.73 1.01
CA PHE A 31 1.90 -6.33 2.25
C PHE A 31 0.57 -5.71 2.70
N MET A 32 0.46 -4.38 2.68
CA MET A 32 -0.77 -3.68 3.04
C MET A 32 -1.91 -3.99 2.07
N GLN A 33 -1.64 -4.08 0.76
CA GLN A 33 -2.62 -4.47 -0.25
C GLN A 33 -3.15 -5.88 0.02
N ALA A 34 -2.25 -6.86 0.19
CA ALA A 34 -2.63 -8.23 0.48
C ALA A 34 -3.40 -8.36 1.81
N TYR A 35 -3.00 -7.59 2.84
CA TYR A 35 -3.73 -7.54 4.10
C TYR A 35 -5.16 -7.02 3.90
N VAL A 36 -5.33 -5.90 3.20
CA VAL A 36 -6.65 -5.37 2.89
C VAL A 36 -7.45 -6.37 2.07
N GLU A 37 -6.93 -6.94 0.98
CA GLU A 37 -7.67 -7.92 0.17
C GLU A 37 -8.17 -9.13 0.96
N ARG A 38 -7.34 -9.65 1.87
CA ARG A 38 -7.68 -10.79 2.73
C ARG A 38 -8.78 -10.44 3.73
N HIS A 39 -8.76 -9.24 4.29
CA HIS A 39 -9.66 -8.82 5.36
C HIS A 39 -10.88 -8.02 4.87
N HIS A 40 -10.85 -7.53 3.64
CA HIS A 40 -11.88 -6.71 3.02
C HIS A 40 -12.91 -7.54 2.23
N LYS A 41 -12.79 -8.89 2.18
CA LYS A 41 -13.89 -9.76 1.69
C LYS A 41 -15.20 -9.66 2.49
N GLY A 42 -15.27 -8.83 3.54
CA GLY A 42 -16.52 -8.39 4.20
C GLY A 42 -16.94 -6.92 3.95
N GLN A 43 -16.09 -6.07 3.36
CA GLN A 43 -16.36 -4.63 3.12
C GLN A 43 -15.98 -4.15 1.69
N GLY A 44 -15.65 -5.10 0.80
CA GLY A 44 -15.30 -5.03 -0.63
C GLY A 44 -15.80 -3.86 -1.44
N ASP A 45 -17.09 -3.57 -1.30
CA ASP A 45 -17.84 -2.73 -2.22
C ASP A 45 -17.81 -1.23 -1.89
N LEU A 46 -17.23 -0.82 -0.76
CA LEU A 46 -17.32 0.59 -0.32
C LEU A 46 -16.21 1.50 -0.87
N PHE A 47 -15.10 0.95 -1.39
CA PHE A 47 -13.94 1.76 -1.79
C PHE A 47 -13.44 1.55 -3.24
N VAL A 48 -14.16 0.79 -4.08
CA VAL A 48 -13.90 0.69 -5.54
C VAL A 48 -14.40 1.94 -6.31
N GLY A 49 -14.45 3.10 -5.66
CA GLY A 49 -15.04 4.33 -6.21
C GLY A 49 -14.06 5.46 -6.51
N GLN A 50 -12.74 5.28 -6.28
CA GLN A 50 -11.82 6.41 -6.33
C GLN A 50 -10.44 6.07 -6.90
N ALA A 51 -10.41 5.38 -8.04
CA ALA A 51 -9.26 5.42 -8.93
C ALA A 51 -9.73 5.82 -10.34
N SER A 52 -9.22 6.96 -10.80
CA SER A 52 -9.24 7.46 -12.18
C SER A 52 -10.60 7.83 -12.80
N LYS A 53 -11.02 9.10 -12.62
CA LYS A 53 -11.68 9.80 -13.74
C LYS A 53 -10.58 10.29 -14.70
N PRO A 54 -10.53 9.84 -15.96
CA PRO A 54 -9.69 10.48 -16.96
C PRO A 54 -10.24 11.88 -17.20
N THR A 55 -9.42 12.91 -16.99
CA THR A 55 -9.76 14.29 -17.39
C THR A 55 -9.74 14.36 -18.92
N SER A 56 -10.85 14.02 -19.55
CA SER A 56 -11.10 14.38 -20.95
C SER A 56 -11.22 15.90 -21.04
N ARG A 57 -10.12 16.56 -21.42
CA ARG A 57 -10.17 17.94 -21.91
C ARG A 57 -10.72 17.88 -23.35
N HIS A 58 -12.01 18.13 -23.47
CA HIS A 58 -12.66 18.58 -24.70
C HIS A 58 -13.30 19.95 -24.45
N ARG A 59 -13.22 20.80 -25.48
CA ARG A 59 -13.67 22.20 -25.65
C ARG A 59 -12.51 23.20 -25.70
N THR A 60 -12.39 24.06 -26.70
CA THR A 60 -13.34 24.47 -27.77
C THR A 60 -12.55 24.92 -28.98
#